data_AF-E1RFT0-F1
#
_entry.id   AF-E1RFT0-F1
#
_cell.length_a   1.000
_cell.length_b   1.000
_cell.length_c   1.000
_cell.angle_alpha   90.00
_cell.angle_beta   90.00
_cell.angle_gamma   90.00
#
_symmetry.space_group_name_H-M   'P 1'
#
loop_
_entity.id
_entity.type
_entity.pdbx_description
1 polymer ?
#
loop_
_entity_poly.entity_id
_entity_poly.type
_entity_poly.pdbx_seq_one_letter_code
_entity_poly.pdbx_strand_id
1 'polypeptide(L)'
;MKGLADKIFYDPRMIALMPSAGIIIDYTLTFIFAGGSGNIMMYEFSPIMRLSAASGLIFPVMLVIAGFYYFAALTGLKVLLKSAIYPFGVAIATIVMLTHIMGAFSWIIKNQAYAYTVFGMSIMMIIIAFTAFLYSALLKKGAICQKYIQ
;
A
#
# COMPACT_ATOMS: atom_id res chain seq x y z
N MET A 1 1.88 13.21 -28.92
CA MET A 1 0.92 12.10 -28.74
C MET A 1 1.03 11.61 -27.30
N LYS A 2 -0.05 11.58 -26.51
CA LYS A 2 -0.01 10.96 -25.18
C LYS A 2 0.06 9.44 -25.35
N GLY A 3 1.17 8.83 -24.92
CA GLY A 3 1.41 7.39 -25.07
C GLY A 3 0.54 6.55 -24.15
N LEU A 4 0.58 5.22 -24.30
CA LEU A 4 -0.07 4.30 -23.36
C LEU A 4 0.41 4.53 -21.91
N ALA A 5 1.71 4.81 -21.75
CA ALA A 5 2.32 5.11 -20.45
C ALA A 5 1.67 6.33 -19.78
N ASP A 6 1.39 7.41 -20.51
CA ASP A 6 0.71 8.59 -19.96
C ASP A 6 -0.72 8.26 -19.51
N LYS A 7 -1.44 7.43 -20.29
CA LYS A 7 -2.80 7.02 -19.93
C LYS A 7 -2.81 6.23 -18.61
N ILE A 8 -1.86 5.33 -18.42
CA ILE A 8 -1.73 4.56 -17.17
C ILE A 8 -1.31 5.47 -16.02
N PHE A 9 -0.27 6.30 -16.23
CA PHE A 9 0.28 7.17 -15.21
C PHE A 9 -0.74 8.16 -14.66
N TYR A 10 -1.59 8.74 -15.52
CA TYR A 10 -2.61 9.71 -15.13
C TYR A 10 -4.00 9.10 -14.86
N ASP A 11 -4.14 7.77 -14.81
CA ASP A 11 -5.35 7.11 -14.34
C ASP A 11 -5.16 6.57 -12.90
N PRO A 12 -5.68 7.28 -11.88
CA PRO A 12 -5.61 6.83 -10.49
C PRO A 12 -6.15 5.42 -10.25
N ARG A 13 -7.09 4.94 -11.08
CA ARG A 13 -7.68 3.60 -10.94
C ARG A 13 -6.63 2.54 -11.25
N MET A 14 -5.85 2.74 -12.32
CA MET A 14 -4.81 1.81 -12.73
C MET A 14 -3.66 1.76 -11.72
N ILE A 15 -3.22 2.92 -11.22
CA ILE A 15 -2.16 2.99 -10.22
C ILE A 15 -2.61 2.41 -8.86
N ALA A 16 -3.87 2.63 -8.46
CA ALA A 16 -4.40 2.09 -7.22
C ALA A 16 -4.45 0.54 -7.20
N LEU A 17 -4.42 -0.13 -8.35
CA LEU A 17 -4.33 -1.60 -8.40
C LEU A 17 -2.98 -2.12 -7.93
N MET A 18 -1.90 -1.33 -8.03
CA MET A 18 -0.55 -1.76 -7.65
C MET A 18 -0.46 -2.23 -6.19
N PRO A 19 -0.81 -1.41 -5.17
CA PRO A 19 -0.73 -1.86 -3.78
C PRO A 19 -1.65 -3.05 -3.49
N SER A 20 -2.84 -3.13 -4.11
CA SER A 20 -3.74 -4.27 -3.96
C SER A 20 -3.18 -5.55 -4.55
N ALA A 21 -2.54 -5.49 -5.71
CA ALA A 21 -1.82 -6.60 -6.29
C ALA A 21 -0.67 -7.03 -5.37
N GLY A 22 0.06 -6.06 -4.78
CA GLY A 22 1.07 -6.30 -3.76
C GLY A 22 0.54 -7.12 -2.58
N ILE A 23 -0.62 -6.74 -2.02
CA ILE A 23 -1.26 -7.48 -0.91
C ILE A 23 -1.63 -8.91 -1.31
N ILE A 24 -2.23 -9.09 -2.48
CA ILE A 24 -2.64 -10.42 -2.95
C ILE A 24 -1.41 -11.32 -3.12
N ILE A 25 -0.34 -10.79 -3.74
CA ILE A 25 0.92 -11.50 -3.91
C ILE A 25 1.53 -11.82 -2.54
N ASP A 26 1.59 -10.85 -1.64
CA ASP A 26 2.16 -10.99 -0.30
C ASP A 26 1.48 -12.10 0.50
N TYR A 27 0.16 -12.06 0.60
CA TYR A 27 -0.61 -13.09 1.31
C TYR A 27 -0.44 -14.45 0.63
N THR A 28 -0.60 -14.52 -0.69
CA THR A 28 -0.49 -15.80 -1.42
C THR A 28 0.88 -16.44 -1.22
N LEU A 29 1.95 -15.67 -1.41
CA LEU A 29 3.31 -16.16 -1.28
C LEU A 29 3.68 -16.46 0.17
N THR A 30 3.24 -15.65 1.14
CA THR A 30 3.42 -15.91 2.57
C THR A 30 2.84 -17.26 2.96
N PHE A 31 1.60 -17.57 2.55
CA PHE A 31 0.99 -18.86 2.86
C PHE A 31 1.68 -20.03 2.17
N ILE A 32 2.11 -19.87 0.92
CA ILE A 32 2.87 -20.89 0.19
C ILE A 32 4.21 -21.15 0.89
N PHE A 33 4.97 -20.11 1.23
CA PHE A 33 6.31 -20.22 1.78
C PHE A 33 6.34 -20.57 3.27
N ALA A 34 5.29 -20.21 4.02
CA ALA A 34 5.17 -20.59 5.42
C ALA A 34 4.97 -22.09 5.61
N GLY A 35 4.50 -22.83 4.61
CA GLY A 35 4.30 -24.28 4.70
C GLY A 35 3.19 -24.69 5.68
N GLY A 36 2.26 -23.78 5.99
CA GLY A 36 1.09 -24.05 6.83
C GLY A 36 0.75 -22.94 7.83
N SER A 37 -0.50 -22.95 8.32
CA SER A 37 -1.02 -21.96 9.27
C SER A 37 -0.31 -21.99 10.63
N GLY A 38 0.23 -23.14 11.05
CA GLY A 38 0.98 -23.28 12.30
C GLY A 38 2.21 -22.37 12.36
N ASN A 39 2.99 -22.32 11.28
CA ASN A 39 4.17 -21.46 11.19
C ASN A 39 3.78 -19.98 11.18
N ILE A 40 2.66 -19.62 10.55
CA ILE A 40 2.13 -18.25 10.58
C ILE A 40 1.72 -17.86 11.99
N MET A 41 1.00 -18.72 12.72
CA MET A 41 0.61 -18.42 14.09
C MET A 41 1.80 -18.21 15.05
N MET A 42 2.94 -18.86 14.76
CA MET A 42 4.15 -18.86 15.58
C MET A 42 5.14 -17.74 15.23
N TYR A 43 5.33 -17.45 13.94
CA TYR A 43 6.42 -16.60 13.45
C TYR A 43 5.97 -15.30 12.78
N GLU A 44 4.70 -15.19 12.37
CA GLU A 44 4.18 -13.97 11.75
C GLU A 44 4.00 -12.87 12.81
N PHE A 45 4.46 -11.66 12.50
CA PHE A 45 4.28 -10.52 13.40
C PHE A 45 2.90 -9.86 13.21
N SER A 46 2.36 -9.90 11.99
CA SER A 46 1.07 -9.26 11.66
C SER A 46 -0.09 -9.90 12.43
N PRO A 47 -0.77 -9.16 13.34
CA PRO A 47 -1.92 -9.69 14.07
C PRO A 47 -3.06 -10.11 13.15
N ILE A 48 -3.24 -9.39 12.03
CA ILE A 48 -4.29 -9.67 11.05
C ILE A 48 -4.00 -10.99 10.32
N MET A 49 -2.75 -11.22 9.93
CA MET A 49 -2.35 -12.45 9.27
C MET A 49 -2.50 -13.66 10.21
N ARG A 50 -2.08 -13.51 11.47
CA ARG A 50 -2.29 -14.54 12.51
C ARG A 50 -3.77 -14.83 12.74
N LEU A 51 -4.60 -13.79 12.85
CA LEU A 51 -6.05 -13.94 13.00
C LEU A 51 -6.67 -14.66 11.80
N SER A 52 -6.24 -14.31 10.58
CA SER A 52 -6.73 -14.94 9.35
C SER A 52 -6.36 -16.42 9.27
N ALA A 53 -5.13 -16.77 9.69
CA ALA A 53 -4.66 -18.15 9.75
C ALA A 53 -5.37 -18.96 10.84
N ALA A 54 -5.58 -18.36 12.03
CA ALA A 54 -6.27 -19.01 13.15
C ALA A 54 -7.75 -19.26 12.89
N SER A 55 -8.42 -18.36 12.14
CA SER A 55 -9.83 -18.47 11.79
C SER A 55 -10.10 -19.24 10.49
N GLY A 56 -9.07 -19.58 9.71
CA GLY A 56 -9.22 -20.16 8.37
C GLY A 56 -9.82 -19.18 7.34
N LEU A 57 -9.92 -17.89 7.66
CA LEU A 57 -10.54 -16.85 6.82
C LEU A 57 -9.52 -16.06 6.00
N ILE A 58 -8.44 -16.71 5.59
CA ILE A 58 -7.32 -16.10 4.86
C ILE A 58 -7.80 -15.35 3.62
N PHE A 59 -8.59 -16.01 2.78
CA PHE A 59 -9.05 -15.44 1.52
C PHE A 59 -10.00 -14.24 1.71
N PRO A 60 -11.05 -14.32 2.55
CA PRO A 60 -11.86 -13.14 2.89
C PRO A 60 -11.06 -11.96 3.44
N VAL A 61 -10.14 -12.22 4.39
CA VAL A 61 -9.31 -11.17 4.99
C VAL A 61 -8.39 -10.53 3.94
N MET A 62 -7.74 -11.34 3.10
CA MET A 62 -6.92 -10.86 1.99
C MET A 62 -7.71 -9.94 1.04
N LEU A 63 -8.93 -10.33 0.66
CA LEU A 63 -9.78 -9.51 -0.22
C LEU A 63 -10.17 -8.17 0.42
N VAL A 64 -10.52 -8.19 1.72
CA VAL A 64 -10.86 -6.97 2.46
C VAL A 64 -9.67 -6.01 2.50
N ILE A 65 -8.47 -6.52 2.79
CA ILE A 65 -7.25 -5.70 2.85
C ILE A 65 -6.86 -5.21 1.47
N ALA A 66 -6.88 -6.06 0.44
CA ALA A 66 -6.59 -5.66 -0.93
C ALA A 66 -7.55 -4.56 -1.40
N GLY A 67 -8.84 -4.69 -1.05
CA GLY A 67 -9.86 -3.66 -1.27
C GLY A 67 -9.55 -2.36 -0.52
N PHE A 68 -9.20 -2.44 0.76
CA PHE A 68 -8.80 -1.28 1.56
C PHE A 68 -7.63 -0.52 0.92
N TYR A 69 -6.58 -1.23 0.52
CA TYR A 69 -5.42 -0.62 -0.15
C TYR A 69 -5.80 0.03 -1.49
N TYR A 70 -6.68 -0.61 -2.27
CA TYR A 70 -7.19 -0.04 -3.52
C TYR A 70 -7.91 1.29 -3.25
N PHE A 71 -8.88 1.30 -2.34
CA PHE A 71 -9.69 2.48 -2.07
C PHE A 71 -8.89 3.60 -1.41
N ALA A 72 -7.95 3.26 -0.51
CA ALA A 72 -7.04 4.22 0.11
C ALA A 72 -6.15 4.89 -0.95
N ALA A 73 -5.48 4.09 -1.79
CA ALA A 73 -4.63 4.59 -2.86
C ALA A 73 -5.42 5.41 -3.89
N LEU A 74 -6.59 4.93 -4.32
CA LEU A 74 -7.46 5.64 -5.26
C LEU A 74 -7.88 7.00 -4.70
N THR A 75 -8.26 7.06 -3.42
CA THR A 75 -8.67 8.30 -2.76
C THR A 75 -7.50 9.28 -2.69
N GLY A 76 -6.33 8.83 -2.22
CA GLY A 76 -5.12 9.65 -2.18
C GLY A 76 -4.74 10.19 -3.55
N LEU A 77 -4.65 9.32 -4.56
CA LEU A 77 -4.28 9.70 -5.93
C LEU A 77 -5.29 10.66 -6.56
N LYS A 78 -6.60 10.48 -6.33
CA LYS A 78 -7.62 11.45 -6.79
C LYS A 78 -7.46 12.82 -6.14
N VAL A 79 -7.10 12.88 -4.86
CA VAL A 79 -6.82 14.14 -4.17
C VAL A 79 -5.60 14.84 -4.79
N LEU A 80 -4.61 14.07 -5.21
CA LEU A 80 -3.34 14.55 -5.74
C LEU A 80 -3.32 14.80 -7.26
N LEU A 81 -4.25 14.27 -8.06
CA LEU A 81 -4.19 14.20 -9.54
C LEU A 81 -3.85 15.51 -10.27
N LYS A 82 -4.16 16.67 -9.69
CA LYS A 82 -3.88 18.00 -10.27
C LYS A 82 -2.80 18.78 -9.50
N SER A 83 -2.11 18.13 -8.58
CA SER A 83 -1.07 18.73 -7.75
C SER A 83 0.31 18.38 -8.30
N ALA A 84 1.28 19.26 -8.05
CA ALA A 84 2.69 18.99 -8.38
C ALA A 84 3.26 17.74 -7.68
N ILE A 85 2.61 17.30 -6.59
CA ILE A 85 3.04 16.13 -5.81
C ILE A 85 2.40 14.81 -6.26
N TYR A 86 1.58 14.80 -7.33
CA TYR A 86 1.00 13.57 -7.88
C TYR A 86 2.03 12.46 -8.16
N PRO A 87 3.20 12.73 -8.79
CA PRO A 87 4.19 11.70 -9.05
C PRO A 87 4.70 11.01 -7.78
N PHE A 88 4.76 11.72 -6.65
CA PHE A 88 5.11 11.11 -5.36
C PHE A 88 4.03 10.15 -4.88
N GLY A 89 2.75 10.46 -5.09
CA GLY A 89 1.66 9.54 -4.79
C GLY A 89 1.75 8.24 -5.60
N VAL A 90 2.11 8.33 -6.89
CA VAL A 90 2.36 7.16 -7.74
C VAL A 90 3.56 6.37 -7.23
N ALA A 91 4.67 7.04 -6.90
CA ALA A 91 5.86 6.39 -6.36
C ALA A 91 5.58 5.65 -5.05
N ILE A 92 4.81 6.24 -4.14
CA ILE A 92 4.38 5.61 -2.89
C ILE A 92 3.55 4.36 -3.18
N ALA A 93 2.56 4.42 -4.06
CA ALA A 93 1.76 3.25 -4.43
C ALA A 93 2.63 2.09 -4.98
N THR A 94 3.61 2.40 -5.82
CA THR A 94 4.58 1.43 -6.35
C THR A 94 5.47 0.86 -5.25
N ILE A 95 6.02 1.70 -4.37
CA ILE A 95 6.91 1.25 -3.28
C ILE A 95 6.15 0.39 -2.28
N VAL A 96 4.90 0.74 -1.95
CA VAL A 96 4.03 -0.07 -1.10
C VAL A 96 3.85 -1.47 -1.69
N MET A 97 3.55 -1.58 -2.99
CA MET A 97 3.47 -2.87 -3.68
C MET A 97 4.77 -3.67 -3.54
N LEU A 98 5.92 -3.05 -3.83
CA LEU A 98 7.23 -3.71 -3.73
C LEU A 98 7.53 -4.15 -2.30
N THR A 99 7.18 -3.33 -1.31
CA THR A 99 7.42 -3.63 0.11
C THR A 99 6.60 -4.84 0.56
N HIS A 100 5.37 -5.01 0.06
CA HIS A 100 4.56 -6.20 0.30
C HIS A 100 5.13 -7.45 -0.36
N ILE A 101 5.61 -7.35 -1.60
CA ILE A 101 6.31 -8.47 -2.26
C ILE A 101 7.57 -8.87 -1.47
N MET A 102 8.32 -7.89 -0.96
CA MET A 102 9.45 -8.14 -0.07
C MET A 102 9.02 -8.76 1.28
N GLY A 103 7.87 -8.35 1.81
CA GLY A 103 7.21 -8.97 2.97
C GLY A 103 7.05 -10.48 2.79
N ALA A 104 6.46 -10.91 1.67
CA ALA A 104 6.37 -12.33 1.33
C ALA A 104 7.73 -13.02 1.25
N PHE A 105 8.74 -12.39 0.65
CA PHE A 105 10.08 -12.99 0.54
C PHE A 105 10.80 -13.11 1.89
N SER A 106 10.36 -12.42 2.94
CA SER A 106 10.91 -12.62 4.28
C SER A 106 10.73 -14.08 4.77
N TRP A 107 9.69 -14.78 4.30
CA TRP A 107 9.43 -16.19 4.59
C TRP A 107 10.42 -17.15 3.90
N ILE A 108 11.07 -16.72 2.82
CA ILE A 108 12.17 -17.46 2.18
C ILE A 108 13.50 -17.10 2.84
N ILE A 109 13.78 -15.81 2.97
CA ILE A 109 15.09 -15.30 3.38
C ILE A 109 15.36 -15.59 4.86
N LYS A 110 14.33 -15.54 5.71
CA LYS A 110 14.39 -15.87 7.15
C LYS A 110 15.54 -15.14 7.87
N ASN A 111 15.75 -13.87 7.53
CA ASN A 111 16.78 -13.01 8.12
C ASN A 111 16.13 -11.82 8.83
N GLN A 112 16.55 -11.56 10.07
CA GLN A 112 15.97 -10.51 10.91
C GLN A 112 16.25 -9.09 10.37
N ALA A 113 17.46 -8.82 9.86
CA ALA A 113 17.80 -7.51 9.29
C ALA A 113 16.98 -7.21 8.02
N TYR A 114 16.71 -8.24 7.20
CA TYR A 114 15.81 -8.13 6.06
C TYR A 114 14.38 -7.77 6.51
N ALA A 115 13.83 -8.50 7.49
CA ALA A 115 12.50 -8.24 8.02
C ALA A 115 12.37 -6.82 8.61
N TYR A 116 13.39 -6.34 9.34
CA TYR A 116 13.40 -4.96 9.85
C TYR A 116 13.49 -3.90 8.77
N THR A 117 14.19 -4.18 7.67
CA THR A 117 14.24 -3.26 6.52
C THR A 117 12.86 -3.14 5.88
N VAL A 118 12.17 -4.27 5.64
CA VAL A 118 10.80 -4.27 5.10
C VAL A 118 9.83 -3.52 6.02
N PHE A 119 9.92 -3.77 7.33
CA PHE A 119 9.10 -3.08 8.33
C PHE A 119 9.37 -1.57 8.36
N GLY A 120 10.64 -1.17 8.36
CA GLY A 120 11.05 0.24 8.34
C GLY A 120 10.57 0.97 7.09
N MET A 121 10.71 0.35 5.91
CA MET A 121 10.17 0.89 4.65
C MET A 121 8.66 1.07 4.71
N SER A 122 7.93 0.11 5.29
CA SER A 122 6.47 0.18 5.45
C SER A 122 6.07 1.39 6.30
N ILE A 123 6.71 1.57 7.46
CA ILE A 123 6.44 2.72 8.35
C ILE A 123 6.78 4.04 7.65
N MET A 124 7.93 4.12 6.99
CA MET A 124 8.32 5.33 6.26
C MET A 124 7.31 5.71 5.18
N MET A 125 6.81 4.74 4.41
CA MET A 125 5.79 5.01 3.39
C MET A 125 4.49 5.54 3.99
N ILE A 126 4.05 4.99 5.14
CA ILE A 126 2.87 5.51 5.85
C ILE A 126 3.10 6.97 6.29
N ILE A 127 4.25 7.28 6.88
CA ILE A 127 4.59 8.64 7.33
C ILE A 127 4.60 9.62 6.15
N ILE A 128 5.26 9.26 5.04
CA ILE A 128 5.35 10.10 3.85
C ILE A 128 3.97 10.30 3.23
N ALA A 129 3.18 9.23 3.07
CA ALA A 129 1.84 9.29 2.50
C ALA A 129 0.91 10.19 3.32
N PHE A 130 0.93 10.02 4.65
CA PHE A 130 0.11 10.81 5.56
C PHE A 130 0.52 12.28 5.55
N THR A 131 1.83 12.56 5.56
CA THR A 131 2.36 13.93 5.49
C THR A 131 1.98 14.62 4.17
N ALA A 132 2.13 13.92 3.03
CA ALA A 132 1.76 14.44 1.71
C ALA A 132 0.25 14.70 1.60
N PHE A 133 -0.57 13.79 2.15
CA PHE A 133 -2.02 13.96 2.20
C PHE A 133 -2.42 15.17 3.05
N LEU A 134 -1.89 15.31 4.26
CA LEU A 134 -2.16 16.46 5.15
C LEU A 134 -1.73 17.78 4.50
N TYR A 135 -0.53 17.83 3.92
CA TYR A 135 -0.03 19.00 3.21
C TYR A 135 -0.98 19.42 2.07
N SER A 136 -1.41 18.47 1.24
CA SER A 136 -2.34 18.72 0.13
C SER A 136 -3.72 19.18 0.62
N ALA A 137 -4.25 18.56 1.68
CA ALA A 137 -5.55 18.90 2.24
C ALA A 137 -5.56 20.30 2.87
N LEU A 138 -4.49 20.68 3.58
CA LEU A 138 -4.33 22.00 4.18
C LEU A 138 -4.19 23.10 3.12
N LEU A 139 -3.38 22.87 2.07
CA LEU A 139 -3.26 23.83 0.96
C LEU A 139 -4.58 24.05 0.22
N LYS A 140 -5.35 22.98 -0.04
CA LYS A 140 -6.69 23.09 -0.65
C LYS A 140 -7.63 23.95 0.19
N LYS A 141 -7.60 23.84 1.52
CA LYS A 141 -8.40 24.68 2.42
C LYS A 141 -7.96 26.15 2.38
N GLY A 142 -6.65 26.43 2.36
CA GLY A 142 -6.12 27.80 2.24
C GLY A 142 -6.53 28.50 0.94
N ALA A 143 -6.48 27.78 -0.19
CA ALA A 143 -6.89 28.30 -1.49
C ALA A 143 -8.41 28.56 -1.60
N ILE A 144 -9.24 27.74 -0.94
CA ILE A 144 -10.69 27.96 -0.85
C ILE A 144 -10.97 29.21 0.00
N CYS A 145 -10.29 29.38 1.13
CA CYS A 145 -10.49 30.54 2.02
C CYS A 145 -10.17 31.87 1.33
N GLN A 146 -9.11 31.95 0.52
CA GLN A 146 -8.80 33.17 -0.24
C GLN A 146 -9.83 33.52 -1.32
N LYS A 147 -10.52 32.54 -1.90
CA LYS A 147 -11.51 32.76 -2.96
C LYS A 147 -12.84 33.34 -2.45
N TYR A 148 -13.05 33.35 -1.13
CA TYR A 148 -14.25 33.92 -0.48
C TYR A 148 -13.95 35.24 0.27
N ILE A 149 -12.71 35.73 0.23
CA ILE A 149 -12.29 37.01 0.85
C ILE A 149 -11.99 38.08 -0.23
N GLN A 150 -12.04 37.72 -1.52
CA GLN A 150 -12.01 38.64 -2.67
C GLN A 150 -13.41 38.79 -3.25
#